data_AF-A0A8B6MBF2-F1
#
_entry.id   AF-A0A8B6MBF2-F1
#
_cell.length_a   1.000
_cell.length_b   1.000
_cell.length_c   1.000
_cell.angle_alpha   90.00
_cell.angle_beta   90.00
_cell.angle_gamma   90.00
#
_symmetry.space_group_name_H-M   'P 1'
#
loop_
_entity.id
_entity.type
_entity.pdbx_description
1 polymer ?
#
loop_
_entity_poly.entity_id
_entity_poly.type
_entity_poly.pdbx_seq_one_letter_code
_entity_poly.pdbx_strand_id
1 'polypeptide(L)' 'MSTEEKTDGGAAASAMDLPAAARRALAEAEERRRAKARESAERPREINGRDGPEPVRYGDWEVKGIASDF' A
#
# COMPACT_ATOMS: atom_id res chain seq x y z
N MET A 1 2.78 -33.59 -1.75
CA MET A 1 3.10 -32.25 -1.21
C MET A 1 3.46 -31.39 -2.41
N SER A 2 2.60 -30.55 -2.98
CA SER A 2 1.53 -29.73 -2.37
C SER A 2 2.10 -28.83 -1.27
N THR A 3 2.13 -27.50 -1.36
CA THR A 3 1.83 -26.56 -2.47
C THR A 3 2.99 -25.54 -2.56
N GLU A 4 3.06 -24.49 -3.40
CA GLU A 4 2.08 -23.83 -4.30
C GLU A 4 2.84 -23.03 -5.38
N GLU A 5 2.32 -22.91 -6.61
CA GLU A 5 2.83 -21.94 -7.60
C GLU A 5 1.91 -20.71 -7.61
N LYS A 6 2.40 -19.59 -7.09
CA LYS A 6 1.61 -18.36 -6.94
C LYS A 6 1.46 -17.64 -8.28
N THR A 7 0.34 -17.88 -8.96
CA THR A 7 -0.01 -17.21 -10.22
C THR A 7 -0.42 -15.75 -10.00
N ASP A 8 0.54 -14.83 -10.10
CA ASP A 8 0.25 -13.40 -10.26
C ASP A 8 -0.21 -13.09 -11.70
N GLY A 9 -1.32 -13.73 -12.11
CA GLY A 9 -1.90 -13.69 -13.46
C GLY A 9 -3.10 -12.74 -13.56
N GLY A 10 -3.07 -11.61 -12.86
CA GLY A 10 -4.23 -10.77 -12.53
C GLY A 10 -4.38 -9.48 -13.33
N ALA A 11 -4.43 -9.56 -14.66
CA ALA A 11 -4.91 -8.48 -15.55
C ALA A 11 -4.15 -7.12 -15.53
N ALA A 12 -2.85 -7.15 -15.81
CA ALA A 12 -2.24 -6.07 -16.59
C ALA A 12 -2.66 -6.21 -18.07
N ALA A 13 -3.91 -5.83 -18.40
CA ALA A 13 -4.25 -5.52 -19.79
C ALA A 13 -3.25 -4.48 -20.30
N SER A 14 -2.76 -4.64 -21.53
CA SER A 14 -1.59 -3.90 -22.01
C SER A 14 -1.77 -2.39 -21.78
N ALA A 15 -0.71 -1.69 -21.36
CA ALA A 15 -0.82 -0.27 -21.00
C ALA A 15 -1.35 0.63 -22.14
N MET A 16 -1.34 0.13 -23.39
CA MET A 16 -1.93 0.75 -24.57
C MET A 16 -3.47 0.69 -24.59
N ASP A 17 -4.07 -0.40 -24.10
CA ASP A 17 -5.49 -0.73 -24.29
C ASP A 17 -6.43 -0.17 -23.20
N LEU A 18 -5.88 0.50 -22.17
CA LEU A 18 -6.68 1.05 -21.08
C LEU A 18 -7.65 2.13 -21.60
N PRO A 19 -8.97 2.04 -21.32
CA PRO A 19 -9.91 3.09 -21.71
C PRO A 19 -9.56 4.42 -21.02
N ALA A 20 -9.92 5.55 -21.62
CA ALA A 20 -9.58 6.88 -21.10
C ALA A 20 -10.13 7.15 -19.68
N ALA A 21 -11.18 6.45 -19.26
CA ALA A 21 -11.65 6.44 -17.87
C ALA A 21 -10.65 5.77 -16.91
N ALA A 22 -10.13 4.59 -17.27
CA ALA A 22 -9.16 3.85 -16.46
C ALA A 22 -7.83 4.62 -16.31
N ARG A 23 -7.32 5.24 -17.39
CA ARG A 23 -6.13 6.09 -17.31
C ARG A 23 -6.30 7.27 -16.36
N ARG A 24 -7.47 7.94 -16.37
CA ARG A 24 -7.78 9.02 -15.41
C ARG A 24 -7.87 8.52 -13.97
N ALA A 25 -8.53 7.39 -13.74
CA ALA A 25 -8.63 6.79 -12.41
C ALA A 25 -7.26 6.38 -11.84
N LEU A 26 -6.36 5.85 -12.68
CA LEU A 26 -4.98 5.54 -12.29
C LEU A 26 -4.18 6.80 -11.97
N ALA A 27 -4.29 7.85 -12.79
CA ALA A 27 -3.62 9.13 -12.52
C ALA A 27 -4.08 9.76 -11.20
N GLU A 28 -5.38 9.82 -10.93
CA GLU A 28 -5.92 10.34 -9.67
C GLU A 28 -5.48 9.47 -8.47
N ALA A 29 -5.48 8.14 -8.61
CA ALA A 29 -4.97 7.24 -7.58
C ALA A 29 -3.48 7.46 -7.30
N GLU A 30 -2.68 7.74 -8.34
CA GLU A 30 -1.26 8.09 -8.20
C GLU A 30 -1.07 9.45 -7.52
N GLU A 31 -1.86 10.47 -7.88
CA GLU A 31 -1.84 11.78 -7.21
C GLU A 31 -2.16 11.66 -5.72
N ARG A 32 -3.18 10.88 -5.34
CA ARG A 32 -3.49 10.60 -3.92
C ARG A 32 -2.36 9.87 -3.20
N ARG A 33 -1.66 8.93 -3.86
CA ARG A 33 -0.47 8.26 -3.30
C ARG A 33 0.69 9.24 -3.12
N ARG A 34 0.96 10.09 -4.12
CA ARG A 34 2.00 11.13 -4.08
C ARG A 34 1.73 12.16 -2.98
N ALA A 35 0.48 12.56 -2.78
CA ALA A 35 0.08 13.47 -1.70
C ALA A 35 0.38 12.86 -0.31
N LYS A 36 -0.09 11.62 -0.06
CA LYS A 36 0.20 10.91 1.19
C LYS A 36 1.71 10.69 1.40
N ALA A 37 2.44 10.37 0.33
CA ALA A 37 3.89 10.17 0.39
C ALA A 37 4.64 11.46 0.81
N ARG A 38 4.22 12.63 0.30
CA ARG A 38 4.76 13.94 0.74
C ARG A 38 4.47 14.22 2.21
N GLU A 39 3.22 14.02 2.63
CA GLU A 39 2.79 14.18 4.03
C GLU A 39 3.52 13.22 4.99
N SER A 40 3.97 12.05 4.52
CA SER A 40 4.84 11.15 5.29
C SER A 40 6.33 11.53 5.24
N ALA A 41 6.80 12.17 4.17
CA ALA A 41 8.20 12.58 4.00
C ALA A 41 8.56 13.87 4.76
N GLU A 42 7.58 14.74 5.01
CA GLU A 42 7.73 15.93 5.87
C GLU A 42 7.81 15.58 7.37
N ARG A 43 7.35 14.39 7.76
CA ARG A 43 7.47 13.88 9.12
C ARG A 43 8.87 13.28 9.34
N PRO A 44 9.48 13.47 10.53
CA PRO A 44 10.74 12.81 10.85
C PRO A 44 10.57 11.30 10.77
N ARG A 45 11.51 10.62 10.10
CA ARG A 45 11.51 9.16 9.96
C ARG A 45 11.60 8.52 11.35
N GLU A 46 10.69 7.58 11.62
CA GLU A 46 10.75 6.76 12.82
C GLU A 46 11.95 5.80 12.73
N ILE A 47 12.79 5.80 13.77
CA ILE A 47 14.00 4.95 13.85
C ILE A 47 13.69 3.83 14.83
N ASN A 48 13.80 2.58 14.37
CA ASN A 48 13.39 1.35 15.07
C ASN A 48 11.86 1.23 15.33
N GLY A 49 11.05 2.09 14.71
CA GLY A 49 9.58 1.98 14.71
C GLY A 49 9.05 0.90 13.77
N ARG A 50 7.75 0.58 13.89
CA ARG A 50 7.06 -0.36 13.00
C ARG A 50 6.84 0.26 11.61
N ASP A 51 7.01 -0.51 10.55
CA ASP A 51 6.62 -0.09 9.21
C ASP A 51 5.10 0.17 9.13
N GLY A 52 4.70 1.34 8.63
CA GLY A 52 3.31 1.70 8.36
C GLY A 52 2.73 2.75 9.33
N PRO A 53 1.40 2.90 9.39
CA PRO A 53 0.75 3.82 10.31
C PRO A 53 0.95 3.38 11.77
N GLU A 54 1.20 4.38 12.61
CA GLU A 54 1.59 4.22 14.00
C GLU A 54 0.40 3.70 14.85
N PRO A 55 0.54 2.57 15.56
CA PRO A 55 -0.59 1.84 16.14
C PRO A 55 -1.40 2.63 17.18
N VAL A 56 -0.78 3.51 18.00
CA VAL A 56 -1.51 4.29 19.00
C VAL A 56 -2.48 5.27 18.35
N ARG A 57 -2.08 5.95 17.26
CA ARG A 57 -2.95 6.90 16.53
C ARG A 57 -4.10 6.25 15.76
N TYR A 58 -3.92 5.01 15.28
CA TYR A 58 -4.88 4.37 14.37
C TYR A 58 -5.60 3.14 14.96
N GLY A 59 -5.22 2.70 16.16
CA GLY A 59 -5.82 1.54 16.85
C GLY A 59 -5.40 0.17 16.29
N ASP A 60 -4.56 0.14 15.25
CA ASP A 60 -4.16 -1.07 14.53
C ASP A 60 -2.91 -1.71 15.14
N TRP A 61 -3.09 -2.34 16.31
CA TRP A 61 -2.05 -3.07 17.03
C TRP A 61 -1.81 -4.49 16.47
N GLU A 62 -2.63 -4.94 15.52
CA GLU A 62 -2.47 -6.26 14.93
C GLU A 62 -1.39 -6.27 13.84
N VAL A 63 -0.50 -7.26 13.87
CA VAL A 63 0.45 -7.55 12.80
C VAL A 63 0.25 -9.00 12.39
N LYS A 64 -0.28 -9.21 11.18
CA LYS A 64 -0.57 -10.55 10.63
C LYS A 64 -1.48 -11.40 11.54
N GLY A 65 -2.43 -10.77 12.24
CA GLY A 65 -3.35 -11.44 13.16
C GLY A 65 -2.78 -11.73 14.55
N ILE A 66 -1.62 -11.18 14.89
CA ILE A 66 -1.04 -11.20 16.24
C ILE A 66 -1.13 -9.79 16.81
N ALA A 67 -1.78 -9.62 17.96
CA ALA A 67 -1.72 -8.37 18.70
C ALA A 67 -0.29 -8.12 19.18
N SER A 68 0.34 -7.06 18.69
CA SER A 68 1.66 -6.62 19.12
C SER A 68 1.49 -5.72 20.34
N ASP A 69 2.17 -6.05 21.43
CA ASP A 69 2.30 -5.21 22.62
C ASP A 69 3.79 -5.12 22.94
N PHE A 70 4.24 -3.92 23.34
CA PHE A 70 5.65 -3.47 23.51
C PHE A 70 6.48 -3.30 22.20
#